data_AF-A0AAF0R0N2-F1
#
_entry.id   AF-A0AAF0R0N2-F1
#
_cell.length_a   1.000
_cell.length_b   1.000
_cell.length_c   1.000
_cell.angle_alpha   90.00
_cell.angle_beta   90.00
_cell.angle_gamma   90.00
#
_symmetry.space_group_name_H-M   'P 1'
#
loop_
_entity.id
_entity.type
_entity.pdbx_description
1 polymer ?
#
loop_
_entity_poly.entity_id
_entity_poly.type
_entity_poly.pdbx_seq_one_letter_code
_entity_poly.pdbx_strand_id
1 'polypeptide(L)'
;MQENVNEKDPDLLFLKPKPSENLTDNTTISSMVPDYYVGILYDESLRKYVPQNERDEDILLLTSHLKTLQKELQRWSDWANKKVMQATWRLSKDQTGLKMLMQEKEDAEKDHKEMQMLEENNMKRISEMEQELVNTYYITETAISGLNSFEGENVGLKKGMEALKLYAGVYATNMDKALAKEHEALKNVKQGTWRSAHCMRIYLLSRKKQLISNNNKSKPTSAWTSLRPFSIDYNVGSVLLNPEDNSGSNIHLCYVVDNTLAI
;
A
#
# COMPACT_ATOMS: atom_id res chain seq x y z
N MET A 1 5.16 7.85 -27.51
CA MET A 1 5.88 8.80 -28.40
C MET A 1 7.25 8.18 -28.61
N GLN A 2 7.33 7.27 -29.59
CA GLN A 2 7.86 7.53 -30.94
C GLN A 2 9.37 7.70 -30.92
N GLU A 3 10.00 6.65 -31.46
CA GLU A 3 11.36 6.49 -31.93
C GLU A 3 12.06 7.79 -32.30
N ASN A 4 13.31 7.91 -31.88
CA ASN A 4 14.32 8.48 -32.76
C ASN A 4 15.63 7.71 -32.62
N VAL A 5 15.69 6.65 -33.42
CA VAL A 5 16.91 5.97 -33.85
C VAL A 5 17.74 6.99 -34.62
N ASN A 6 18.90 7.36 -34.08
CA ASN A 6 19.99 7.87 -34.91
C ASN A 6 21.26 7.11 -34.51
N GLU A 7 21.17 5.80 -34.67
CA GLU A 7 22.29 4.90 -34.85
C GLU A 7 22.89 5.24 -36.23
N LYS A 8 23.81 6.20 -36.25
CA LYS A 8 24.73 6.40 -37.37
C LYS A 8 25.99 5.65 -37.02
N ASP A 9 26.06 4.42 -37.47
CA ASP A 9 27.33 3.71 -37.64
C ASP A 9 27.17 2.74 -38.83
N PRO A 10 28.23 2.19 -39.42
CA PRO A 10 29.62 2.62 -39.52
C PRO A 10 30.02 2.67 -41.02
N ASP A 11 31.31 2.71 -41.35
CA ASP A 11 31.86 2.16 -42.62
C ASP A 11 31.91 2.96 -43.93
N LEU A 12 31.50 4.24 -44.00
CA LEU A 12 31.72 5.03 -45.22
C LEU A 12 33.14 5.59 -45.44
N LEU A 13 34.14 5.14 -44.68
CA LEU A 13 35.55 5.41 -44.96
C LEU A 13 36.37 4.13 -45.22
N PHE A 14 35.72 3.04 -45.63
CA PHE A 14 36.40 2.08 -46.50
C PHE A 14 36.62 2.73 -47.86
N LEU A 15 37.66 3.57 -47.93
CA LEU A 15 38.51 3.62 -49.12
C LEU A 15 38.99 2.18 -49.33
N LYS A 16 38.17 1.45 -50.08
CA LYS A 16 38.54 0.26 -50.85
C LYS A 16 40.00 0.47 -51.23
N PRO A 17 40.93 -0.45 -50.91
CA PRO A 17 42.19 -0.44 -51.62
C PRO A 17 41.75 -0.48 -53.08
N LYS A 18 41.98 0.62 -53.81
CA LYS A 18 42.00 0.56 -55.26
C LYS A 18 42.73 -0.76 -55.55
N PRO A 19 42.21 -1.66 -56.41
CA PRO A 19 43.08 -2.68 -56.95
C PRO A 19 44.26 -1.86 -57.43
N SER A 20 45.43 -2.10 -56.83
CA SER A 20 46.64 -1.42 -57.22
C SER A 20 46.64 -1.57 -58.71
N GLU A 21 46.30 -0.48 -59.39
CA GLU A 21 46.58 -0.29 -60.78
C GLU A 21 48.05 -0.66 -60.78
N ASN A 22 48.36 -1.77 -61.44
CA ASN A 22 49.72 -2.20 -61.60
C ASN A 22 50.35 -1.03 -62.37
N LEU A 23 50.80 0.00 -61.66
CA LEU A 23 51.96 0.75 -62.07
C LEU A 23 53.09 -0.27 -61.94
N THR A 24 53.14 -1.12 -62.97
CA THR A 24 54.34 -1.28 -63.77
C THR A 24 54.87 0.12 -64.11
N ASP A 25 55.35 0.82 -63.10
CA ASP A 25 56.65 1.44 -63.14
C ASP A 25 57.59 0.33 -62.62
N ASN A 26 57.72 -0.80 -63.32
CA ASN A 26 58.92 -0.91 -64.15
C ASN A 26 59.38 0.48 -64.64
N THR A 27 59.95 1.26 -63.70
CA THR A 27 61.24 1.88 -63.93
C THR A 27 62.09 0.73 -64.42
N THR A 28 61.98 0.53 -65.73
CA THR A 28 62.98 0.11 -66.65
C THR A 28 64.18 0.94 -66.21
N ILE A 29 64.86 0.46 -65.17
CA ILE A 29 66.30 0.40 -65.17
C ILE A 29 66.54 -0.36 -66.46
N SER A 30 66.52 0.42 -67.54
CA SER A 30 67.03 0.04 -68.83
C SER A 30 68.30 -0.68 -68.45
N SER A 31 68.36 -1.93 -68.86
CA SER A 31 69.51 -2.80 -68.76
C SER A 31 70.68 -2.19 -69.55
N MET A 32 71.10 -0.97 -69.19
CA MET A 32 72.47 -0.52 -69.28
C MET A 32 73.17 -1.12 -68.07
N VAL A 33 73.20 -2.46 -68.01
CA VAL A 33 74.41 -3.10 -67.52
C VAL A 33 75.41 -2.80 -68.65
N PRO A 34 76.40 -1.92 -68.44
CA PRO A 34 77.46 -1.76 -69.42
C PRO A 34 77.97 -3.16 -69.74
N ASP A 35 78.09 -3.49 -71.03
CA ASP A 35 78.67 -4.78 -71.40
C ASP A 35 80.17 -4.70 -71.05
N TYR A 36 80.49 -5.03 -69.79
CA TYR A 36 81.81 -4.90 -69.21
C TYR A 36 82.84 -5.78 -69.93
N TYR A 37 82.38 -6.74 -70.73
CA TYR A 37 83.22 -7.68 -71.48
C TYR A 37 83.56 -7.20 -72.91
N VAL A 38 83.11 -6.00 -73.32
CA VAL A 38 83.41 -5.44 -74.65
C VAL A 38 84.92 -5.33 -74.85
N GLY A 39 85.46 -6.13 -75.77
CA GLY A 39 86.88 -6.17 -76.12
C GLY A 39 87.67 -7.36 -75.58
N ILE A 40 87.09 -8.18 -74.68
CA ILE A 40 87.71 -9.42 -74.18
C ILE A 40 87.28 -10.60 -75.07
N LEU A 41 88.25 -11.38 -75.57
CA LEU A 41 87.97 -12.52 -76.44
C LEU A 41 87.20 -13.61 -75.68
N TYR A 42 86.06 -14.03 -76.22
CA TYR A 42 85.28 -15.15 -75.69
C TYR A 42 85.74 -16.45 -76.36
N ASP A 43 86.18 -17.42 -75.57
CA ASP A 43 86.50 -18.76 -76.06
C ASP A 43 85.24 -19.63 -76.04
N GLU A 44 84.74 -19.96 -77.22
CA GLU A 44 83.54 -20.78 -77.43
C GLU A 44 83.72 -22.24 -77.00
N SER A 45 84.96 -22.74 -77.00
CA SER A 45 85.29 -24.11 -76.57
C SER A 45 85.33 -24.24 -75.05
N LEU A 46 85.84 -23.23 -74.35
CA LEU A 46 85.93 -23.18 -72.89
C LEU A 46 84.73 -22.47 -72.23
N ARG A 47 83.84 -21.88 -73.05
CA ARG A 47 82.68 -21.07 -72.64
C ARG A 47 83.03 -19.98 -71.62
N LYS A 48 84.21 -19.39 -71.72
CA LYS A 48 84.70 -18.35 -70.81
C LYS A 48 85.45 -17.26 -71.57
N TYR A 49 85.44 -16.05 -71.00
CA TYR A 49 86.28 -14.96 -71.46
C TYR A 49 87.73 -15.24 -71.10
N VAL A 50 88.64 -15.08 -72.07
CA VAL A 50 90.07 -15.28 -71.89
C VAL A 50 90.75 -13.92 -71.85
N PRO A 51 91.32 -13.51 -70.71
CA PRO A 51 92.01 -12.23 -70.60
C PRO A 51 93.26 -12.23 -71.48
N GLN A 52 93.47 -11.16 -72.24
CA GLN A 52 94.66 -10.99 -73.09
C GLN A 52 95.71 -10.08 -72.45
N ASN A 53 95.32 -9.30 -71.44
CA ASN A 53 96.17 -8.37 -70.69
C ASN A 53 95.67 -8.24 -69.24
N GLU A 54 96.47 -7.61 -68.37
CA GLU A 54 96.15 -7.40 -66.95
C GLU A 54 94.83 -6.64 -66.72
N ARG A 55 94.46 -5.69 -67.61
CA ARG A 55 93.20 -4.97 -67.49
C ARG A 55 92.00 -5.88 -67.75
N ASP A 56 92.12 -6.84 -68.66
CA ASP A 56 91.06 -7.81 -68.90
C ASP A 56 90.88 -8.73 -67.66
N GLU A 57 91.98 -9.12 -66.99
CA GLU A 57 91.90 -9.86 -65.72
C GLU A 57 91.18 -9.07 -64.63
N ASP A 58 91.54 -7.79 -64.46
CA ASP A 58 90.89 -6.89 -63.50
C ASP A 58 89.40 -6.70 -63.81
N ILE A 59 89.03 -6.55 -65.08
CA ILE A 59 87.64 -6.42 -65.52
C ILE A 59 86.86 -7.69 -65.19
N LEU A 60 87.42 -8.88 -65.47
CA LEU A 60 86.78 -10.16 -65.15
C LEU A 60 86.59 -10.32 -63.63
N LEU A 61 87.59 -9.96 -62.83
CA LEU A 61 87.55 -10.02 -61.37
C LEU A 61 86.51 -9.04 -60.79
N LEU A 62 86.56 -7.76 -61.16
CA LEU A 62 85.62 -6.74 -60.68
C LEU A 62 84.18 -7.08 -61.08
N THR A 63 83.96 -7.58 -62.30
CA THR A 63 82.62 -7.98 -62.74
C THR A 63 82.08 -9.16 -61.94
N SER A 64 82.94 -10.11 -61.54
CA SER A 64 82.55 -11.23 -60.67
C SER A 64 82.18 -10.76 -59.26
N HIS A 65 82.91 -9.79 -58.71
CA HIS A 65 82.61 -9.16 -57.42
C HIS A 65 81.31 -8.36 -57.48
N LEU A 66 81.08 -7.58 -58.53
CA LEU A 66 79.85 -6.80 -58.72
C LEU A 66 78.61 -7.71 -58.78
N LYS A 67 78.69 -8.82 -59.54
CA LYS A 67 77.61 -9.83 -59.58
C LYS A 67 77.34 -10.44 -58.19
N THR A 68 78.38 -10.64 -57.39
CA THR A 68 78.25 -11.18 -56.03
C THR A 68 77.59 -10.16 -55.10
N LEU A 69 78.05 -8.91 -55.13
CA LEU A 69 77.49 -7.81 -54.34
C LEU A 69 76.03 -7.53 -54.71
N GLN A 70 75.68 -7.58 -55.99
CA GLN A 70 74.29 -7.43 -56.45
C GLN A 70 73.39 -8.56 -55.94
N LYS A 71 73.88 -9.81 -55.91
CA LYS A 71 73.14 -10.94 -55.31
C LYS A 71 72.94 -10.75 -53.82
N GLU A 72 73.94 -10.26 -53.09
CA GLU A 72 73.79 -9.96 -51.67
C GLU A 72 72.77 -8.84 -51.46
N LEU A 73 72.88 -7.74 -52.21
CA LEU A 73 71.93 -6.63 -52.14
C LEU A 73 70.48 -7.10 -52.36
N GLN A 74 70.26 -7.99 -53.34
CA GLN A 74 68.95 -8.58 -53.56
C GLN A 74 68.50 -9.42 -52.37
N ARG A 75 69.38 -10.25 -51.79
CA ARG A 75 69.05 -11.05 -50.58
C ARG A 75 68.68 -10.18 -49.39
N TRP A 76 69.39 -9.07 -49.16
CA TRP A 76 69.07 -8.12 -48.11
C TRP A 76 67.73 -7.41 -48.35
N SER A 77 67.45 -7.04 -49.61
CA SER A 77 66.17 -6.45 -50.01
C SER A 77 65.01 -7.42 -49.78
N ASP A 78 65.14 -8.67 -50.23
CA ASP A 78 64.12 -9.72 -50.06
C ASP A 78 63.89 -10.01 -48.57
N TRP A 79 64.95 -10.06 -47.76
CA TRP A 79 64.85 -10.25 -46.32
C TRP A 79 64.13 -9.08 -45.64
N ALA A 80 64.48 -7.84 -45.98
CA ALA A 80 63.84 -6.64 -45.46
C ALA A 80 62.34 -6.61 -45.81
N ASN A 81 61.99 -6.91 -47.07
CA ASN A 81 60.60 -7.01 -47.52
C ASN A 81 59.83 -8.08 -46.73
N LYS A 82 60.43 -9.26 -46.53
CA LYS A 82 59.82 -10.32 -45.72
C LYS A 82 59.58 -9.89 -44.27
N LYS A 83 60.49 -9.11 -43.69
CA LYS A 83 60.34 -8.56 -42.33
C LYS A 83 59.26 -7.49 -42.24
N VAL A 84 59.18 -6.59 -43.22
CA VAL A 84 58.11 -5.60 -43.32
C VAL A 84 56.76 -6.30 -43.42
N MET A 85 56.61 -7.26 -44.34
CA MET A 85 55.38 -8.06 -44.44
C MET A 85 55.02 -8.72 -43.11
N GLN A 86 55.99 -9.39 -42.46
CA GLN A 86 55.76 -10.04 -41.17
C GLN A 86 55.28 -9.06 -40.09
N ALA A 87 55.87 -7.86 -40.02
CA ALA A 87 55.47 -6.81 -39.09
C ALA A 87 54.08 -6.26 -39.40
N THR A 88 53.78 -5.98 -40.67
CA THR A 88 52.45 -5.52 -41.11
C THR A 88 51.37 -6.54 -40.79
N TRP A 89 51.60 -7.83 -41.06
CA TRP A 89 50.65 -8.90 -40.73
C TRP A 89 50.36 -9.00 -39.23
N ARG A 90 51.40 -8.87 -38.38
CA ARG A 90 51.23 -8.84 -36.93
C ARG A 90 50.43 -7.60 -36.49
N LEU A 91 50.78 -6.43 -37.00
CA LEU A 91 50.08 -5.19 -36.69
C LEU A 91 48.59 -5.25 -37.08
N SER A 92 48.24 -5.79 -38.24
CA SER A 92 46.83 -5.95 -38.65
C SER A 92 46.05 -6.87 -37.71
N LYS A 93 46.68 -7.94 -37.21
CA LYS A 93 46.06 -8.83 -36.22
C LYS A 93 45.87 -8.13 -34.89
N ASP A 94 46.91 -7.43 -34.41
CA ASP A 94 46.87 -6.71 -33.14
C ASP A 94 45.84 -5.57 -33.17
N GLN A 95 45.70 -4.87 -34.30
CA GLN A 95 44.68 -3.84 -34.49
C GLN A 95 43.25 -4.39 -34.39
N THR A 96 43.03 -5.61 -34.91
CA THR A 96 41.72 -6.26 -34.80
C THR A 96 41.42 -6.65 -33.35
N GLY A 97 42.42 -7.20 -32.64
CA GLY A 97 42.30 -7.49 -31.21
C GLY A 97 42.05 -6.23 -30.37
N LEU A 98 42.71 -5.12 -30.69
CA LEU A 98 42.52 -3.85 -29.99
C LEU A 98 41.09 -3.32 -30.15
N LYS A 99 40.51 -3.37 -31.36
CA LYS A 99 39.11 -2.97 -31.58
C LYS A 99 38.14 -3.83 -30.76
N MET A 100 38.37 -5.14 -30.71
CA MET A 100 37.55 -6.06 -29.90
C MET A 100 37.62 -5.73 -28.41
N LEU A 101 38.82 -5.47 -27.88
CA LEU A 101 39.01 -5.08 -26.48
C LEU A 101 38.38 -3.72 -26.16
N MET A 102 38.42 -2.77 -27.10
CA MET A 102 37.73 -1.48 -26.93
C MET A 102 36.21 -1.67 -26.85
N GLN A 103 35.63 -2.53 -27.69
CA GLN A 103 34.21 -2.86 -27.65
C GLN A 103 33.84 -3.56 -26.35
N GLU A 104 34.59 -4.58 -25.94
CA GLU A 104 34.35 -5.31 -24.69
C GLU A 104 34.41 -4.38 -23.47
N LYS A 105 35.33 -3.40 -23.48
CA LYS A 105 35.40 -2.38 -22.44
C LYS A 105 34.15 -1.49 -22.42
N GLU A 106 33.67 -1.05 -23.58
CA GLU A 106 32.46 -0.23 -23.69
C GLU A 106 31.21 -1.00 -23.20
N ASP A 107 31.08 -2.26 -23.61
CA ASP A 107 29.99 -3.14 -23.17
C ASP A 107 30.04 -3.36 -21.65
N ALA A 108 31.23 -3.61 -21.08
CA ALA A 108 31.39 -3.74 -19.63
C ALA A 108 31.06 -2.45 -18.85
N GLU A 109 31.41 -1.28 -19.39
CA GLU A 109 31.04 0.01 -18.79
C GLU A 109 29.52 0.26 -18.86
N LYS A 110 28.86 -0.16 -19.94
CA LYS A 110 27.41 -0.09 -20.08
C LYS A 110 26.72 -1.02 -19.08
N ASP A 111 27.15 -2.27 -19.01
CA ASP A 111 26.61 -3.26 -18.06
C ASP A 111 26.78 -2.80 -16.60
N HIS A 112 27.93 -2.19 -16.27
CA HIS A 112 28.15 -1.61 -14.95
C HIS A 112 27.15 -0.50 -14.63
N LYS A 113 26.87 0.41 -15.59
CA LYS A 113 25.87 1.48 -15.40
C LYS A 113 24.46 0.91 -15.26
N GLU A 114 24.11 -0.10 -16.03
CA GLU A 114 22.81 -0.78 -15.93
C GLU A 114 22.64 -1.49 -14.58
N MET A 115 23.67 -2.19 -14.10
CA MET A 115 23.68 -2.78 -12.75
C MET A 115 23.51 -1.73 -11.67
N GLN A 116 24.23 -0.61 -11.75
CA GLN A 116 24.11 0.47 -10.77
C GLN A 116 22.69 1.05 -10.74
N MET A 117 22.10 1.34 -11.90
CA MET A 117 20.72 1.82 -12.00
C MET A 117 19.70 0.83 -11.43
N LEU A 118 19.91 -0.47 -11.68
CA LEU A 118 19.06 -1.52 -11.12
C LEU A 118 19.18 -1.61 -9.60
N GLU A 119 20.39 -1.51 -9.06
CA GLU A 119 20.66 -1.51 -7.62
C GLU A 119 20.00 -0.30 -6.93
N GLU A 120 20.15 0.90 -7.50
CA GLU A 120 19.51 2.12 -7.00
C GLU A 120 17.97 1.99 -7.02
N ASN A 121 17.39 1.42 -8.08
CA ASN A 121 15.95 1.16 -8.15
C ASN A 121 15.48 0.17 -7.09
N ASN A 122 16.20 -0.93 -6.92
CA ASN A 122 15.87 -1.96 -5.93
C ASN A 122 15.98 -1.40 -4.50
N MET A 123 17.03 -0.63 -4.21
CA MET A 123 17.20 0.01 -2.90
C MET A 123 16.05 0.98 -2.61
N LYS A 124 15.64 1.77 -3.60
CA LYS A 124 14.48 2.66 -3.46
C LYS A 124 13.19 1.89 -3.17
N ARG A 125 12.91 0.82 -3.92
CA ARG A 125 11.71 -0.01 -3.70
C ARG A 125 11.69 -0.67 -2.33
N ILE A 126 12.85 -1.15 -1.86
CA ILE A 126 12.97 -1.71 -0.51
C ILE A 126 12.66 -0.64 0.53
N SER A 127 13.23 0.56 0.40
CA SER A 127 12.97 1.67 1.33
C SER A 127 11.51 2.12 1.34
N GLU A 128 10.85 2.16 0.18
CA GLU A 128 9.41 2.45 0.07
C GLU A 128 8.57 1.40 0.80
N MET A 129 8.87 0.10 0.60
CA MET A 129 8.19 -0.99 1.29
C MET A 129 8.42 -0.98 2.81
N GLU A 130 9.63 -0.67 3.26
CA GLU A 130 9.94 -0.52 4.69
C GLU A 130 9.13 0.62 5.32
N GLN A 131 9.01 1.74 4.62
CA GLN A 131 8.23 2.89 5.08
C GLN A 131 6.73 2.55 5.16
N GLU A 132 6.18 1.84 4.18
CA GLU A 132 4.80 1.33 4.21
C GLU A 132 4.58 0.36 5.37
N LEU A 133 5.54 -0.54 5.63
CA LEU A 133 5.47 -1.48 6.74
C LEU A 133 5.44 -0.75 8.09
N VAL A 134 6.30 0.26 8.28
CA VAL A 134 6.30 1.08 9.51
C VAL A 134 4.96 1.80 9.70
N ASN A 135 4.40 2.37 8.63
CA ASN A 135 3.10 3.05 8.69
C ASN A 135 1.96 2.09 9.04
N THR A 136 1.90 0.93 8.38
CA THR A 136 0.87 -0.08 8.65
C THR A 136 1.00 -0.66 10.06
N TYR A 137 2.22 -0.83 10.57
CA TYR A 137 2.48 -1.20 11.95
C TYR A 137 1.91 -0.16 12.93
N TYR A 138 2.19 1.13 12.70
CA TYR A 138 1.67 2.22 13.53
C TYR A 138 0.13 2.29 13.53
N ILE A 139 -0.49 2.14 12.36
CA ILE A 139 -1.96 2.07 12.22
C ILE A 139 -2.51 0.89 13.02
N THR A 140 -1.88 -0.27 12.92
CA THR A 140 -2.29 -1.50 13.62
C THR A 140 -2.19 -1.31 15.13
N GLU A 141 -1.10 -0.76 15.64
CA GLU A 141 -0.90 -0.51 17.07
C GLU A 141 -1.93 0.49 17.63
N THR A 142 -2.25 1.52 16.85
CA THR A 142 -3.29 2.49 17.19
C THR A 142 -4.67 1.83 17.24
N ALA A 143 -4.98 0.95 16.28
CA ALA A 143 -6.23 0.22 16.25
C ALA A 143 -6.35 -0.76 17.43
N ILE A 144 -5.28 -1.47 17.79
CA ILE A 144 -5.22 -2.36 18.95
C ILE A 144 -5.46 -1.56 20.25
N SER A 145 -4.84 -0.40 20.38
CA SER A 145 -5.02 0.47 21.54
C SER A 145 -6.46 0.97 21.65
N GLY A 146 -7.08 1.35 20.52
CA GLY A 146 -8.50 1.71 20.46
C GLY A 146 -9.43 0.56 20.85
N LEU A 147 -9.15 -0.65 20.38
CA LEU A 147 -9.91 -1.85 20.72
C LEU A 147 -9.87 -2.14 22.23
N ASN A 148 -8.69 -2.05 22.85
CA ASN A 148 -8.54 -2.26 24.29
C ASN A 148 -9.32 -1.22 25.11
N SER A 149 -9.33 0.04 24.68
CA SER A 149 -10.12 1.10 25.31
C SER A 149 -11.62 0.79 25.23
N PHE A 150 -12.09 0.43 24.04
CA PHE A 150 -13.49 0.09 23.80
C PHE A 150 -13.93 -1.15 24.59
N GLU A 151 -13.08 -2.17 24.68
CA GLU A 151 -13.34 -3.35 25.52
C GLU A 151 -13.48 -2.96 26.99
N GLY A 152 -12.62 -2.07 27.49
CA GLY A 152 -12.71 -1.51 28.84
C GLY A 152 -14.03 -0.77 29.09
N GLU A 153 -14.45 0.09 28.16
CA GLU A 153 -15.72 0.81 28.22
C GLU A 153 -16.92 -0.13 28.21
N ASN A 154 -16.92 -1.14 27.34
CA ASN A 154 -17.97 -2.15 27.26
C ASN A 154 -18.12 -2.93 28.58
N VAL A 155 -16.99 -3.33 29.19
CA VAL A 155 -17.00 -3.95 30.52
C VAL A 155 -17.58 -2.98 31.57
N GLY A 156 -17.21 -1.69 31.51
CA GLY A 156 -17.75 -0.66 32.39
C GLY A 156 -19.26 -0.47 32.26
N LEU A 157 -19.76 -0.35 31.03
CA LEU A 157 -21.19 -0.23 30.71
C LEU A 157 -21.97 -1.44 31.20
N LYS A 158 -21.46 -2.65 30.98
CA LYS A 158 -22.11 -3.89 31.45
C LYS A 158 -22.26 -3.91 32.97
N LYS A 159 -21.20 -3.54 33.70
CA LYS A 159 -21.25 -3.40 35.17
C LYS A 159 -22.25 -2.33 35.62
N GLY A 160 -22.28 -1.17 34.94
CA GLY A 160 -23.24 -0.10 35.21
C GLY A 160 -24.69 -0.54 35.01
N MET A 161 -24.95 -1.28 33.93
CA MET A 161 -26.26 -1.85 33.65
C MET A 161 -26.70 -2.87 34.71
N GLU A 162 -25.79 -3.75 35.16
CA GLU A 162 -26.07 -4.69 36.26
C GLU A 162 -26.37 -3.95 37.57
N ALA A 163 -25.61 -2.91 37.91
CA ALA A 163 -25.86 -2.08 39.09
C ALA A 163 -27.22 -1.36 39.04
N LEU A 164 -27.59 -0.79 37.89
CA LEU A 164 -28.90 -0.15 37.69
C LEU A 164 -30.05 -1.15 37.79
N LYS A 165 -29.90 -2.36 37.25
CA LYS A 165 -30.89 -3.43 37.41
C LYS A 165 -31.10 -3.80 38.88
N LEU A 166 -30.02 -3.93 39.65
CA LEU A 166 -30.11 -4.18 41.09
C LEU A 166 -30.81 -3.03 41.82
N TYR A 167 -30.46 -1.78 41.52
CA TYR A 167 -31.09 -0.60 42.10
C TYR A 167 -32.59 -0.53 41.79
N ALA A 168 -32.97 -0.73 40.53
CA ALA A 168 -34.38 -0.75 40.12
C ALA A 168 -35.16 -1.86 40.86
N GLY A 169 -34.57 -3.04 41.04
CA GLY A 169 -35.17 -4.12 41.83
C GLY A 169 -35.37 -3.75 43.31
N VAL A 170 -34.36 -3.18 43.95
CA VAL A 170 -34.47 -2.69 45.34
C VAL A 170 -35.55 -1.61 45.44
N TYR A 171 -35.57 -0.66 44.52
CA TYR A 171 -36.56 0.41 44.50
C TYR A 171 -38.00 -0.14 44.33
N ALA A 172 -38.22 -1.04 43.37
CA ALA A 172 -39.52 -1.67 43.16
C ALA A 172 -40.01 -2.40 44.42
N THR A 173 -39.15 -3.23 45.05
CA THR A 173 -39.51 -3.93 46.28
C THR A 173 -39.81 -2.98 47.46
N ASN A 174 -39.13 -1.85 47.54
CA ASN A 174 -39.41 -0.83 48.55
C ASN A 174 -40.75 -0.14 48.29
N MET A 175 -41.08 0.14 47.03
CA MET A 175 -42.38 0.70 46.63
C MET A 175 -43.52 -0.27 46.95
N ASP A 176 -43.36 -1.56 46.62
CA ASP A 176 -44.36 -2.58 46.96
C ASP A 176 -44.59 -2.67 48.48
N LYS A 177 -43.51 -2.63 49.27
CA LYS A 177 -43.60 -2.61 50.74
C LYS A 177 -44.30 -1.35 51.27
N ALA A 178 -43.99 -0.18 50.72
CA ALA A 178 -44.63 1.07 51.11
C ALA A 178 -46.13 1.05 50.76
N LEU A 179 -46.47 0.61 49.55
CA LEU A 179 -47.84 0.44 49.10
C LEU A 179 -48.62 -0.54 49.97
N ALA A 180 -48.02 -1.68 50.35
CA ALA A 180 -48.64 -2.64 51.24
C ALA A 180 -48.94 -2.04 52.62
N LYS A 181 -47.99 -1.27 53.19
CA LYS A 181 -48.18 -0.56 54.46
C LYS A 181 -49.29 0.50 54.38
N GLU A 182 -49.34 1.27 53.30
CA GLU A 182 -50.42 2.26 53.07
C GLU A 182 -51.78 1.58 52.98
N HIS A 183 -51.88 0.48 52.23
CA HIS A 183 -53.12 -0.31 52.17
C HIS A 183 -53.56 -0.85 53.53
N GLU A 184 -52.62 -1.34 54.33
CA GLU A 184 -52.90 -1.80 55.69
C GLU A 184 -53.35 -0.65 56.60
N ALA A 185 -52.67 0.50 56.56
CA ALA A 185 -53.06 1.70 57.31
C ALA A 185 -54.47 2.17 56.94
N LEU A 186 -54.79 2.22 55.63
CA LEU A 186 -56.14 2.57 55.15
C LEU A 186 -57.21 1.58 55.65
N LYS A 187 -56.92 0.28 55.67
CA LYS A 187 -57.83 -0.74 56.20
C LYS A 187 -58.08 -0.53 57.69
N ASN A 188 -57.03 -0.24 58.46
CA ASN A 188 -57.10 0.02 59.89
C ASN A 188 -57.90 1.29 60.21
N VAL A 189 -57.66 2.39 59.48
CA VAL A 189 -58.43 3.64 59.63
C VAL A 189 -59.91 3.39 59.36
N LYS A 190 -60.25 2.75 58.23
CA LYS A 190 -61.65 2.39 57.90
C LYS A 190 -62.28 1.58 59.03
N GLN A 191 -61.61 0.54 59.52
CA GLN A 191 -62.12 -0.28 60.62
C GLN A 191 -62.33 0.54 61.90
N GLY A 192 -61.40 1.43 62.24
CA GLY A 192 -61.52 2.35 63.37
C GLY A 192 -62.75 3.26 63.25
N THR A 193 -62.99 3.84 62.07
CA THR A 193 -64.17 4.66 61.79
C THR A 193 -65.47 3.85 61.95
N TRP A 194 -65.54 2.63 61.38
CA TRP A 194 -66.70 1.74 61.53
C TRP A 194 -66.98 1.40 63.00
N ARG A 195 -65.94 1.08 63.78
CA ARG A 195 -66.06 0.79 65.22
C ARG A 195 -66.55 2.01 66.00
N SER A 196 -65.98 3.19 65.73
CA SER A 196 -66.39 4.44 66.37
C SER A 196 -67.86 4.78 66.06
N ALA A 197 -68.26 4.71 64.79
CA ALA A 197 -69.64 4.92 64.36
C ALA A 197 -70.60 3.90 65.02
N HIS A 198 -70.19 2.63 65.12
CA HIS A 198 -70.98 1.59 65.79
C HIS A 198 -71.15 1.86 67.29
N CYS A 199 -70.07 2.19 68.01
CA CYS A 199 -70.11 2.57 69.43
C CYS A 199 -71.00 3.80 69.65
N MET A 200 -70.89 4.81 68.79
CA MET A 200 -71.72 6.02 68.88
C MET A 200 -73.20 5.69 68.65
N ARG A 201 -73.51 4.81 67.70
CA ARG A 201 -74.88 4.32 67.49
C ARG A 201 -75.45 3.62 68.72
N ILE A 202 -74.68 2.73 69.34
CA ILE A 202 -75.08 2.05 70.60
C ILE A 202 -75.31 3.07 71.71
N TYR A 203 -74.40 4.03 71.88
CA TYR A 203 -74.52 5.10 72.87
C TYR A 203 -75.80 5.92 72.67
N LEU A 204 -76.07 6.38 71.44
CA LEU A 204 -77.27 7.15 71.10
C LEU A 204 -78.55 6.34 71.34
N LEU A 205 -78.57 5.04 71.00
CA LEU A 205 -79.70 4.16 71.26
C LEU A 205 -79.96 3.98 72.76
N SER A 206 -78.90 3.78 73.56
CA SER A 206 -79.00 3.68 75.02
C SER A 206 -79.49 5.00 75.65
N ARG A 207 -78.99 6.14 75.20
CA ARG A 207 -79.46 7.46 75.64
C ARG A 207 -80.92 7.69 75.29
N LYS A 208 -81.34 7.34 74.07
CA LYS A 208 -82.74 7.41 73.64
C LYS A 208 -83.65 6.53 74.52
N LYS A 209 -83.24 5.30 74.84
CA LYS A 209 -83.97 4.41 75.76
C LYS A 209 -84.13 5.02 77.16
N GLN A 210 -83.06 5.61 77.71
CA GLN A 210 -83.12 6.30 79.00
C GLN A 210 -84.08 7.50 78.97
N LEU A 211 -84.03 8.33 77.92
CA LEU A 211 -84.94 9.47 77.78
C LEU A 211 -86.42 9.03 77.72
N ILE A 212 -86.72 7.96 77.00
CA ILE A 212 -88.08 7.37 76.96
C ILE A 212 -88.49 6.86 78.36
N SER A 213 -87.60 6.15 79.07
CA SER A 213 -87.86 5.66 80.43
C SER A 213 -88.09 6.78 81.45
N ASN A 214 -87.31 7.87 81.37
CA ASN A 214 -87.47 9.03 82.24
C ASN A 214 -88.76 9.82 81.93
N ASN A 215 -89.12 9.96 80.66
CA ASN A 215 -90.36 10.64 80.25
C ASN A 215 -91.63 9.86 80.68
N ASN A 216 -91.54 8.53 80.76
CA ASN A 216 -92.63 7.67 81.28
C ASN A 216 -92.76 7.71 82.82
N LYS A 217 -91.79 8.27 83.55
CA LYS A 217 -91.85 8.48 85.01
C LYS A 217 -92.36 9.87 85.41
N SER A 218 -92.42 10.81 84.45
CA SER A 218 -92.84 12.19 84.67
C SER A 218 -94.04 12.56 83.78
N LYS A 219 -95.17 11.86 83.92
CA LYS A 219 -96.48 12.42 83.56
C LYS A 219 -97.57 11.95 84.53
N PRO A 220 -98.33 12.87 85.16
CA PRO A 220 -99.62 12.57 85.74
C PRO A 220 -100.66 12.34 84.64
N THR A 221 -101.61 11.48 84.95
CA THR A 221 -102.86 11.22 84.24
C THR A 221 -103.57 12.55 83.90
N SER A 222 -103.67 12.88 82.62
CA SER A 222 -104.79 13.71 82.12
C SER A 222 -105.14 13.30 80.70
N ALA A 223 -106.41 12.99 80.53
CA ALA A 223 -107.06 12.80 79.25
C ALA A 223 -107.02 14.11 78.43
N TRP A 224 -106.94 13.98 77.11
CA TRP A 224 -107.93 14.45 76.13
C TRP A 224 -107.30 14.46 74.72
N THR A 225 -107.84 13.56 73.90
CA THR A 225 -108.25 13.67 72.49
C THR A 225 -107.68 14.73 71.54
N SER A 226 -107.30 14.20 70.36
CA SER A 226 -107.69 14.63 69.00
C SER A 226 -107.04 15.88 68.39
N LEU A 227 -106.20 15.66 67.36
CA LEU A 227 -106.50 16.03 65.96
C LEU A 227 -105.40 15.49 65.01
N ARG A 228 -105.83 14.79 63.96
CA ARG A 228 -105.08 14.41 62.73
C ARG A 228 -105.00 15.63 61.79
N PRO A 229 -104.43 15.53 60.56
CA PRO A 229 -103.14 14.98 60.12
C PRO A 229 -102.38 16.03 59.24
N PHE A 230 -101.10 15.83 58.90
CA PHE A 230 -100.54 16.47 57.70
C PHE A 230 -99.34 15.66 57.15
N SER A 231 -99.50 15.13 55.93
CA SER A 231 -98.39 14.70 55.07
C SER A 231 -97.87 15.93 54.32
N ILE A 232 -96.55 16.14 54.33
CA ILE A 232 -95.83 16.86 53.29
C ILE A 232 -94.51 16.11 53.04
N ASP A 233 -94.37 15.61 51.82
CA ASP A 233 -93.10 15.22 51.21
C ASP A 233 -92.24 16.47 50.97
N TYR A 234 -90.93 16.37 51.24
CA TYR A 234 -89.93 17.19 50.56
C TYR A 234 -88.85 16.28 49.98
N ASN A 235 -88.89 16.22 48.65
CA ASN A 235 -87.81 15.77 47.78
C ASN A 235 -87.01 17.02 47.35
N VAL A 236 -85.69 16.97 47.47
CA VAL A 236 -84.70 17.84 46.80
C VAL A 236 -83.54 16.90 46.48
N GLY A 237 -83.28 16.48 45.23
CA GLY A 237 -82.90 17.30 44.07
C GLY A 237 -81.37 17.50 44.08
N SER A 238 -80.57 16.50 43.67
CA SER A 238 -79.96 16.34 42.33
C SER A 238 -78.83 17.32 41.98
N VAL A 239 -77.61 16.81 41.80
CA VAL A 239 -76.68 17.27 40.74
C VAL A 239 -75.96 16.04 40.16
N LEU A 240 -76.14 15.87 38.85
CA LEU A 240 -75.41 14.99 37.93
C LEU A 240 -74.02 15.55 37.64
N LEU A 241 -73.03 14.67 37.43
CA LEU A 241 -72.00 14.81 36.39
C LEU A 241 -71.42 13.40 36.08
N ASN A 242 -71.83 12.82 34.95
CA ASN A 242 -71.01 12.00 34.04
C ASN A 242 -70.85 12.85 32.76
N PRO A 243 -69.94 12.62 31.78
CA PRO A 243 -69.00 11.52 31.56
C PRO A 243 -67.57 11.98 31.13
N GLU A 244 -66.71 11.02 30.76
CA GLU A 244 -65.59 11.07 29.79
C GLU A 244 -64.73 12.35 29.63
N ASP A 245 -63.43 12.27 29.94
CA ASP A 245 -62.39 12.40 28.90
C ASP A 245 -60.95 12.17 29.42
N ASN A 246 -60.19 11.56 28.52
CA ASN A 246 -58.76 11.73 28.26
C ASN A 246 -57.73 10.67 28.72
N SER A 247 -57.38 9.87 27.70
CA SER A 247 -56.06 9.40 27.32
C SER A 247 -55.45 8.24 28.10
N GLY A 248 -55.83 7.04 27.67
CA GLY A 248 -54.81 6.04 27.37
C GLY A 248 -53.86 6.60 26.30
N SER A 249 -52.71 7.10 26.73
CA SER A 249 -51.54 7.28 25.86
C SER A 249 -50.63 6.08 26.08
N ASN A 250 -51.00 4.98 25.43
CA ASN A 250 -50.08 3.90 25.13
C ASN A 250 -49.13 4.43 24.06
N ILE A 251 -48.09 5.17 24.46
CA ILE A 251 -46.98 5.52 23.57
C ILE A 251 -46.07 4.29 23.53
N HIS A 252 -46.53 3.26 22.81
CA HIS A 252 -45.62 2.38 22.10
C HIS A 252 -44.98 3.23 21.00
N LEU A 253 -43.83 3.82 21.32
CA LEU A 253 -42.87 4.30 20.33
C LEU A 253 -42.25 3.05 19.66
N CYS A 254 -43.05 2.40 18.83
CA CYS A 254 -42.53 1.54 17.78
C CYS A 254 -42.01 2.46 16.69
N TYR A 255 -40.70 2.75 16.72
CA TYR A 255 -40.01 3.12 15.50
C TYR A 255 -40.11 1.94 14.54
N VAL A 256 -41.00 2.08 13.56
CA VAL A 256 -40.92 1.31 12.33
C VAL A 256 -39.64 1.72 11.64
N VAL A 257 -38.82 0.70 11.38
CA VAL A 257 -37.65 0.71 10.54
C VAL A 257 -38.12 0.95 9.11
N ASP A 258 -37.90 2.16 8.59
CA ASP A 258 -37.85 2.39 7.15
C ASP A 258 -36.43 2.06 6.68
N ASN A 259 -36.25 0.78 6.35
CA ASN A 259 -35.29 0.35 5.36
C ASN A 259 -35.97 0.48 4.00
N THR A 260 -35.54 1.43 3.16
CA THR A 260 -35.14 1.21 1.75
C THR A 260 -35.03 2.52 0.98
N LEU A 261 -33.81 2.85 0.54
CA LEU A 261 -33.37 3.19 -0.83
C LEU A 261 -32.02 3.92 -0.70
N ALA A 262 -30.91 3.28 -1.07
CA ALA A 262 -30.36 3.34 -2.43
C ALA A 262 -29.86 4.75 -2.80
N ILE A 263 -28.57 4.98 -2.60
CA ILE A 263 -27.52 5.26 -3.61
C ILE A 263 -26.16 5.06 -2.91
#